data_AF-A0A7S1J513-F1
#
_entry.id   AF-A0A7S1J513-F1
#
_cell.length_a   1.000
_cell.length_b   1.000
_cell.length_c   1.000
_cell.angle_alpha   90.00
_cell.angle_beta   90.00
_cell.angle_gamma   90.00
#
_symmetry.space_group_name_H-M   'P 1'
#
loop_
_entity.id
_entity.type
_entity.pdbx_description
1 polymer ?
#
loop_
_entity_poly.entity_id
_entity_poly.type
_entity_poly.pdbx_seq_one_letter_code
_entity_poly.pdbx_strand_id
1 'polypeptide(L)'
;MAVGVDHVFYLVADLEAGRQRMETLGFIATPRGTHSENLGTQNYCFMFQTDYIELLAVRHSTPLNAPFRTFLEDGDGLATVALRTQDAPADHHSLKAAGVSMCDPVEYSRPVPSQPGISAGVARFTSAWVAASETPGCHMFLCQHHTPHLLWPPDPPRHSNGALGLAALYLIVPEPDAEGIARTYHRLLQPLQAAQGSADHPQPPPAPAPAPDTAPHPPSE
;
A
#
# COMPACT_ATOMS: atom_id res chain seq x y z
N MET A 1 14.82 1.76 8.53
CA MET A 1 15.29 1.29 7.21
C MET A 1 14.12 0.87 6.35
N ALA A 2 13.91 1.54 5.22
CA ALA A 2 12.76 1.30 4.37
C ALA A 2 12.99 0.16 3.36
N VAL A 3 12.12 -0.85 3.37
CA VAL A 3 12.32 -2.14 2.67
C VAL A 3 11.38 -2.34 1.48
N GLY A 4 10.65 -1.31 1.05
CA GLY A 4 9.75 -1.37 -0.10
C GLY A 4 8.36 -0.82 0.21
N VAL A 5 7.38 -1.18 -0.62
CA VAL A 5 5.98 -0.82 -0.37
C VAL A 5 5.45 -1.63 0.82
N ASP A 6 4.84 -0.95 1.77
CA ASP A 6 4.09 -1.59 2.84
C ASP A 6 2.67 -1.95 2.40
N HIS A 7 1.98 -0.93 1.88
CA HIS A 7 0.64 -1.02 1.31
C HIS A 7 0.33 0.23 0.49
N VAL A 8 -0.84 0.22 -0.14
CA VAL A 8 -1.38 1.36 -0.86
C VAL A 8 -2.79 1.70 -0.41
N PHE A 9 -3.15 2.99 -0.47
CA PHE A 9 -4.52 3.44 -0.29
C PHE A 9 -5.20 3.54 -1.65
N TYR A 10 -6.20 2.69 -1.86
CA TYR A 10 -7.18 2.86 -2.92
C TYR A 10 -8.42 3.54 -2.34
N LEU A 11 -8.52 4.86 -2.56
CA LEU A 11 -9.64 5.65 -2.07
C LEU A 11 -10.89 5.38 -2.90
N VAL A 12 -12.02 5.21 -2.21
CA VAL A 12 -13.33 5.09 -2.83
C VAL A 12 -14.36 5.98 -2.16
N ALA A 13 -15.28 6.52 -2.96
CA ALA A 13 -16.43 7.26 -2.46
C ALA A 13 -17.42 6.35 -1.72
N ASP A 14 -17.60 5.11 -2.20
CA ASP A 14 -18.44 4.08 -1.58
C ASP A 14 -17.61 2.84 -1.25
N LEU A 15 -17.43 2.58 0.05
CA LEU A 15 -16.63 1.46 0.55
C LEU A 15 -17.22 0.10 0.18
N GLU A 16 -18.55 -0.05 0.23
CA GLU A 16 -19.19 -1.34 -0.04
C GLU A 16 -19.16 -1.66 -1.53
N ALA A 17 -19.45 -0.68 -2.38
CA ALA A 17 -19.32 -0.84 -3.82
C ALA A 17 -17.86 -1.12 -4.22
N GLY A 18 -16.89 -0.44 -3.58
CA GLY A 18 -15.47 -0.74 -3.72
C GLY A 18 -15.13 -2.19 -3.36
N ARG A 19 -15.59 -2.66 -2.19
CA ARG A 19 -15.32 -4.04 -1.72
C ARG A 19 -15.90 -5.06 -2.69
N GLN A 20 -17.15 -4.90 -3.11
CA GLN A 20 -17.81 -5.83 -4.04
C GLN A 20 -17.07 -5.93 -5.38
N ARG A 21 -16.58 -4.80 -5.92
CA ARG A 21 -15.76 -4.78 -7.14
C ARG A 21 -14.46 -5.57 -6.95
N MET A 22 -13.75 -5.35 -5.84
CA MET A 22 -12.52 -6.08 -5.53
C MET A 22 -12.76 -7.59 -5.34
N GLU A 23 -13.85 -7.97 -4.67
CA GLU A 23 -14.24 -9.39 -4.50
C GLU A 23 -14.61 -10.05 -5.84
N THR A 24 -15.26 -9.31 -6.74
CA THR A 24 -15.54 -9.77 -8.12
C THR A 24 -14.24 -10.03 -8.89
N LEU A 25 -13.20 -9.24 -8.63
CA LEU A 25 -11.85 -9.45 -9.16
C LEU A 25 -11.10 -10.59 -8.46
N GLY A 26 -11.71 -11.29 -7.50
CA GLY A 26 -11.15 -12.46 -6.82
C GLY A 26 -10.33 -12.14 -5.56
N PHE A 27 -10.34 -10.90 -5.07
CA PHE A 27 -9.74 -10.56 -3.79
C PHE A 27 -10.61 -10.98 -2.60
N ILE A 28 -9.99 -11.17 -1.44
CA ILE A 28 -10.67 -11.57 -0.20
C ILE A 28 -10.43 -10.46 0.82
N ALA A 29 -11.50 -9.77 1.21
CA ALA A 29 -11.43 -8.69 2.17
C ALA A 29 -11.25 -9.21 3.60
N THR A 30 -10.49 -8.49 4.41
CA THR A 30 -10.54 -8.61 5.88
C THR A 30 -11.92 -8.19 6.40
N PRO A 31 -12.23 -8.44 7.69
CA PRO A 31 -13.31 -7.70 8.34
C PRO A 31 -13.10 -6.18 8.21
N ARG A 32 -14.20 -5.40 8.21
CA ARG A 32 -14.15 -3.95 8.08
C ARG A 32 -13.39 -3.34 9.26
N GLY A 33 -12.44 -2.45 8.95
CA GLY A 33 -11.77 -1.62 9.93
C GLY A 33 -12.39 -0.22 10.01
N THR A 34 -12.34 0.37 11.21
CA THR A 34 -12.74 1.75 11.45
C THR A 34 -11.59 2.48 12.12
N HIS A 35 -11.15 3.59 11.52
CA HIS A 35 -10.15 4.45 12.13
C HIS A 35 -10.77 5.39 13.17
N SER A 36 -9.93 5.98 14.02
CA SER A 36 -10.37 6.87 15.10
C SER A 36 -11.19 8.05 14.57
N GLU A 37 -11.97 8.67 15.46
CA GLU A 37 -12.81 9.82 15.12
C GLU A 37 -12.02 11.00 14.52
N ASN A 38 -10.73 11.15 14.86
CA ASN A 38 -9.89 12.20 14.28
C ASN A 38 -9.43 11.89 12.85
N LEU A 39 -9.24 10.61 12.52
CA LEU A 39 -8.92 10.18 11.14
C LEU A 39 -10.18 10.12 10.27
N GLY A 40 -11.31 9.69 10.84
CA GLY A 40 -12.62 9.73 10.19
C GLY A 40 -12.75 8.86 8.94
N THR A 41 -11.96 7.79 8.85
CA THR A 41 -11.96 6.85 7.70
C THR A 41 -12.28 5.42 8.15
N GLN A 42 -12.60 4.56 7.18
CA GLN A 42 -12.89 3.14 7.36
C GLN A 42 -12.37 2.37 6.16
N ASN A 43 -12.05 1.10 6.34
CA ASN A 43 -11.36 0.31 5.31
C ASN A 43 -11.80 -1.15 5.23
N TYR A 44 -11.43 -1.73 4.09
CA TYR A 44 -11.17 -3.15 3.92
C TYR A 44 -9.73 -3.32 3.48
N CYS A 45 -9.04 -4.33 4.00
CA CYS A 45 -7.71 -4.69 3.51
C CYS A 45 -7.78 -5.97 2.68
N PHE A 46 -6.93 -6.05 1.66
CA PHE A 46 -6.69 -7.25 0.88
C PHE A 46 -5.25 -7.68 1.14
N MET A 47 -5.10 -8.61 2.08
CA MET A 47 -3.82 -8.96 2.68
C MET A 47 -3.04 -9.94 1.80
N PHE A 48 -1.81 -9.58 1.45
CA PHE A 48 -0.82 -10.48 0.86
C PHE A 48 0.20 -10.94 1.91
N GLN A 49 1.20 -11.72 1.50
CA GLN A 49 2.26 -12.20 2.41
C GLN A 49 3.09 -11.06 3.00
N THR A 50 3.44 -10.09 2.16
CA THR A 50 4.36 -9.01 2.53
C THR A 50 3.76 -7.64 2.42
N ASP A 51 2.60 -7.44 1.82
CA ASP A 51 2.00 -6.12 1.61
C ASP A 51 0.48 -6.26 1.52
N TYR A 52 -0.24 -5.15 1.29
CA TYR A 52 -1.68 -5.20 1.11
C TYR A 52 -2.20 -4.01 0.30
N ILE A 53 -3.42 -4.16 -0.21
CA ILE A 53 -4.22 -3.03 -0.71
C ILE A 53 -5.19 -2.64 0.40
N GLU A 54 -5.18 -1.36 0.77
CA GLU A 54 -6.16 -0.77 1.67
C GLU A 54 -7.20 -0.02 0.87
N LEU A 55 -8.40 -0.60 0.76
CA LEU A 55 -9.56 0.08 0.22
C LEU A 55 -10.13 0.98 1.31
N LEU A 56 -10.06 2.29 1.10
CA LEU A 56 -10.27 3.27 2.14
C LEU A 56 -11.37 4.26 1.73
N ALA A 57 -12.29 4.55 2.65
CA ALA A 57 -13.33 5.56 2.44
C ALA A 57 -13.40 6.53 3.61
N VAL A 58 -13.78 7.77 3.33
CA VAL A 58 -14.06 8.79 4.34
C VAL A 58 -15.44 8.52 4.94
N ARG A 59 -15.48 8.34 6.26
CA ARG A 59 -16.71 8.08 7.03
C ARG A 59 -17.35 9.39 7.50
N HIS A 60 -16.51 10.34 7.90
CA HIS A 60 -16.91 11.71 8.24
C HIS A 60 -15.75 12.69 8.02
N SER A 61 -16.09 13.95 7.78
CA SER A 61 -15.11 15.00 7.48
C SER A 61 -14.26 15.32 8.71
N THR A 62 -12.94 15.30 8.54
CA THR A 62 -11.98 15.81 9.52
C THR A 62 -10.91 16.65 8.83
N PRO A 63 -10.16 17.51 9.55
CA PRO A 63 -9.03 18.21 8.95
C PRO A 63 -7.98 17.26 8.35
N LEU A 64 -7.75 16.10 8.99
CA LEU A 64 -6.73 15.13 8.56
C LEU A 64 -7.08 14.41 7.27
N ASN A 65 -8.36 14.15 7.01
CA ASN A 65 -8.80 13.50 5.77
C ASN A 65 -9.24 14.48 4.67
N ALA A 66 -9.01 15.79 4.85
CA ALA A 66 -9.32 16.79 3.82
C ALA A 66 -8.64 16.50 2.47
N PRO A 67 -7.35 16.11 2.41
CA PRO A 67 -6.71 15.74 1.14
C PRO A 67 -7.38 14.56 0.45
N PHE A 68 -7.89 13.57 1.21
CA PHE A 68 -8.57 12.41 0.63
C PHE A 68 -9.94 12.78 0.05
N ARG A 69 -10.65 13.70 0.70
CA ARG A 69 -11.92 14.22 0.16
C ARG A 69 -11.69 14.99 -1.14
N THR A 70 -10.66 15.85 -1.20
CA THR A 70 -10.29 16.55 -2.43
C THR A 70 -9.89 15.59 -3.53
N PHE A 71 -9.09 14.56 -3.24
CA PHE A 71 -8.75 13.52 -4.22
C PHE A 71 -9.98 12.84 -4.80
N LEU A 72 -10.98 12.52 -3.96
CA LEU A 72 -12.21 11.86 -4.37
C LEU A 72 -13.13 12.75 -5.24
N GLU A 73 -12.86 14.05 -5.37
CA GLU A 73 -13.58 14.91 -6.32
C GLU A 73 -13.29 14.49 -7.78
N ASP A 74 -12.13 13.90 -8.04
CA ASP A 74 -11.73 13.34 -9.34
C ASP A 74 -12.13 11.86 -9.51
N GLY A 75 -12.69 11.24 -8.47
CA GLY A 75 -13.18 9.87 -8.45
C GLY A 75 -12.36 8.88 -7.61
N ASP A 76 -12.73 7.61 -7.69
CA ASP A 76 -12.05 6.52 -6.99
C ASP A 76 -10.63 6.29 -7.57
N GLY A 77 -9.64 5.98 -6.74
CA GLY A 77 -8.29 5.76 -7.24
C GLY A 77 -7.19 5.51 -6.19
N LEU A 78 -6.00 5.19 -6.70
CA LEU A 78 -4.80 4.97 -5.91
C LEU A 78 -4.21 6.33 -5.46
N ALA A 79 -4.37 6.68 -4.19
CA ALA A 79 -4.05 8.02 -3.70
C ALA A 79 -2.70 8.10 -2.98
N THR A 80 -2.31 7.01 -2.29
CA THR A 80 -1.18 7.02 -1.36
C THR A 80 -0.43 5.70 -1.37
N VAL A 81 0.89 5.77 -1.20
CA VAL A 81 1.78 4.63 -0.98
C VAL A 81 2.43 4.74 0.40
N ALA A 82 2.26 3.71 1.20
CA ALA A 82 3.02 3.54 2.44
C ALA A 82 4.35 2.85 2.12
N LEU A 83 5.45 3.47 2.54
CA LEU A 83 6.80 2.93 2.41
C LEU A 83 7.16 2.23 3.72
N ARG A 84 7.34 0.91 3.69
CA ARG A 84 7.67 0.12 4.87
C ARG A 84 8.99 0.57 5.43
N THR A 85 9.09 0.73 6.75
CA THR A 85 10.36 0.92 7.46
C THR A 85 10.43 0.18 8.79
N GLN A 86 11.64 -0.25 9.16
CA GLN A 86 11.94 -0.81 10.49
C GLN A 86 12.31 0.25 11.54
N ASP A 87 12.59 1.50 11.12
CA ASP A 87 12.99 2.60 12.00
C ASP A 87 12.60 3.92 11.32
N ALA A 88 11.37 4.37 11.58
CA ALA A 88 10.83 5.59 10.99
C ALA A 88 11.59 6.85 11.44
N PRO A 89 11.98 7.02 12.72
CA PRO A 89 12.82 8.14 13.14
C PRO A 89 14.17 8.22 12.40
N ALA A 90 14.88 7.09 12.25
CA ALA A 90 16.16 7.08 11.56
C ALA A 90 16.01 7.41 10.07
N ASP A 91 15.05 6.79 9.38
CA ASP A 91 14.84 7.05 7.95
C ASP A 91 14.32 8.46 7.69
N HIS A 92 13.46 8.99 8.58
CA HIS A 92 13.04 10.39 8.55
C HIS A 92 14.26 11.31 8.66
N HIS A 93 15.18 11.06 9.60
CA HIS A 93 16.41 11.84 9.73
C HIS A 93 17.24 11.79 8.44
N SER A 94 17.45 10.61 7.86
CA SER A 94 18.22 10.43 6.62
C SER A 94 17.58 11.17 5.44
N LEU A 95 16.27 11.10 5.27
CA LEU A 95 15.55 11.82 4.21
C LEU A 95 15.61 13.34 4.40
N LYS A 96 15.43 13.82 5.63
CA LYS A 96 15.60 15.25 5.96
C LYS A 96 17.01 15.74 5.68
N ALA A 97 18.04 14.96 6.02
CA ALA A 97 19.44 15.27 5.73
C ALA A 97 19.73 15.30 4.22
N ALA A 98 18.99 14.50 3.43
CA ALA A 98 19.01 14.53 1.96
C ALA A 98 18.15 15.66 1.35
N GLY A 99 17.59 16.55 2.17
CA GLY A 99 16.81 17.70 1.72
C GLY A 99 15.36 17.40 1.34
N VAL A 100 14.82 16.24 1.72
CA VAL A 100 13.40 15.90 1.49
C VAL A 100 12.54 16.57 2.55
N SER A 101 11.50 17.30 2.11
CA SER A 101 10.51 17.90 2.99
C SER A 101 9.52 16.85 3.53
N MET A 102 9.42 16.72 4.85
CA MET A 102 8.57 15.72 5.52
C MET A 102 8.02 16.26 6.84
N CYS A 103 6.88 15.73 7.26
CA CYS A 103 6.32 15.89 8.60
C CYS A 103 7.07 15.03 9.61
N ASP A 104 7.10 15.48 10.87
CA ASP A 104 7.70 14.71 11.96
C ASP A 104 7.00 13.36 12.15
N PRO A 105 7.73 12.31 12.57
CA PRO A 105 7.14 11.01 12.88
C PRO A 105 6.05 11.11 13.95
N VAL A 106 4.91 10.47 13.68
CA VAL A 106 3.77 10.39 14.60
C VAL A 106 3.54 8.95 15.00
N GLU A 107 3.48 8.70 16.30
CA GLU A 107 3.07 7.41 16.84
C GLU A 107 1.56 7.34 17.05
N TYR A 108 0.97 6.20 16.72
CA TYR A 108 -0.44 5.95 16.99
C TYR A 108 -0.71 4.46 17.20
N SER A 109 -1.87 4.17 17.75
CA SER A 109 -2.30 2.80 18.01
C SER A 109 -3.80 2.64 17.84
N ARG A 110 -4.24 1.39 17.59
CA ARG A 110 -5.65 1.02 17.55
C ARG A 110 -5.86 -0.38 18.12
N PRO A 111 -6.99 -0.63 18.80
CA PRO A 111 -7.35 -1.98 19.20
C PRO A 111 -7.56 -2.84 17.95
N VAL A 112 -7.14 -4.10 18.04
CA VAL A 112 -7.44 -5.14 17.06
C VAL A 112 -8.28 -6.20 17.79
N PRO A 113 -9.53 -6.45 17.36
CA PRO A 113 -10.32 -7.54 17.91
C PRO A 113 -9.76 -8.89 17.48
N SER A 114 -10.09 -9.96 18.21
CA SER A 114 -9.73 -11.31 17.76
C SER A 114 -10.36 -11.62 16.41
N GLN A 115 -9.57 -12.22 15.52
CA GLN A 115 -9.97 -12.69 14.19
C GLN A 115 -9.38 -14.09 13.97
N PRO A 116 -9.87 -14.87 12.99
CA PRO A 116 -9.24 -16.15 12.66
C PRO A 116 -7.72 -15.96 12.39
N GLY A 117 -6.88 -16.62 13.18
CA GLY A 117 -5.42 -16.53 13.09
C GLY A 117 -4.77 -15.31 13.76
N ILE A 118 -5.55 -14.37 14.33
CA ILE A 118 -5.06 -13.17 15.01
C ILE A 118 -5.73 -13.01 16.38
N SER A 119 -4.93 -12.98 17.44
CA SER A 119 -5.41 -12.67 18.79
C SER A 119 -5.73 -11.19 18.96
N ALA A 120 -6.72 -10.87 19.80
CA ALA A 120 -6.97 -9.49 20.19
C ALA A 120 -5.71 -8.82 20.78
N GLY A 121 -5.51 -7.54 20.48
CA GLY A 121 -4.35 -6.78 20.92
C GLY A 121 -4.43 -5.31 20.56
N VAL A 122 -3.28 -4.62 20.64
CA VAL A 122 -3.15 -3.22 20.25
C VAL A 122 -2.11 -3.10 19.14
N ALA A 123 -2.57 -2.79 17.93
CA ALA A 123 -1.69 -2.48 16.82
C ALA A 123 -1.03 -1.11 17.05
N ARG A 124 0.29 -1.02 16.88
CA ARG A 124 1.09 0.18 17.11
C ARG A 124 1.92 0.51 15.89
N PHE A 125 1.98 1.80 15.56
CA PHE A 125 2.59 2.29 14.33
C PHE A 125 3.35 3.58 14.60
N THR A 126 4.38 3.82 13.79
CA THR A 126 4.96 5.15 13.59
C THR A 126 4.86 5.49 12.12
N SER A 127 4.35 6.69 11.79
CA SER A 127 4.29 7.17 10.41
C SER A 127 4.92 8.54 10.25
N ALA A 128 5.62 8.79 9.14
CA ALA A 128 6.14 10.10 8.78
C ALA A 128 5.75 10.44 7.33
N TRP A 129 4.95 11.47 7.13
CA TRP A 129 4.43 11.85 5.82
C TRP A 129 5.45 12.67 5.04
N VAL A 130 5.65 12.33 3.77
CA VAL A 130 6.43 13.14 2.84
C VAL A 130 5.54 14.29 2.37
N ALA A 131 6.09 15.50 2.23
CA ALA A 131 5.33 16.64 1.75
C ALA A 131 4.80 16.39 0.32
N ALA A 132 3.59 16.85 0.03
CA ALA A 132 2.94 16.66 -1.28
C ALA A 132 3.78 17.23 -2.45
N SER A 133 4.53 18.32 -2.21
CA SER A 133 5.45 18.92 -3.20
C SER A 133 6.62 18.01 -3.60
N GLU A 134 6.95 17.01 -2.78
CA GLU A 134 8.02 16.03 -3.05
C GLU A 134 7.47 14.77 -3.74
N THR A 135 6.15 14.62 -3.82
CA THR A 135 5.46 13.38 -4.23
C THR A 135 4.38 13.66 -5.28
N PRO A 136 4.75 14.25 -6.44
CA PRO A 136 3.77 14.66 -7.45
C PRO A 136 2.98 13.45 -7.97
N GLY A 137 1.65 13.53 -7.85
CA GLY A 137 0.70 12.54 -8.37
C GLY A 137 0.38 11.37 -7.44
N CYS A 138 1.19 11.09 -6.42
CA CYS A 138 0.87 10.04 -5.44
C CYS A 138 1.55 10.31 -4.10
N HIS A 139 0.75 10.54 -3.05
CA HIS A 139 1.26 10.82 -1.71
C HIS A 139 2.07 9.65 -1.17
N MET A 140 3.10 9.93 -0.36
CA MET A 140 3.89 8.89 0.28
C MET A 140 4.13 9.18 1.76
N PHE A 141 4.22 8.12 2.56
CA PHE A 141 4.63 8.21 3.95
C PHE A 141 5.44 6.98 4.36
N LEU A 142 6.38 7.17 5.29
CA LEU A 142 7.05 6.06 5.96
C LEU A 142 6.09 5.40 6.94
N CYS A 143 6.04 4.07 6.97
CA CYS A 143 5.21 3.30 7.89
C CYS A 143 6.06 2.23 8.61
N GLN A 144 6.15 2.35 9.94
CA GLN A 144 6.72 1.35 10.81
C GLN A 144 5.62 0.64 11.58
N HIS A 145 5.53 -0.69 11.41
CA HIS A 145 4.68 -1.55 12.22
C HIS A 145 5.47 -2.07 13.42
N HIS A 146 5.02 -1.76 14.63
CA HIS A 146 5.63 -2.28 15.86
C HIS A 146 5.03 -3.62 16.29
N THR A 147 3.82 -3.93 15.82
CA THR A 147 3.10 -5.18 16.12
C THR A 147 2.49 -5.82 14.86
N PRO A 148 3.31 -6.13 13.83
CA PRO A 148 2.82 -6.63 12.54
C PRO A 148 2.06 -7.97 12.63
N HIS A 149 2.38 -8.81 13.62
CA HIS A 149 1.69 -10.07 13.89
C HIS A 149 0.21 -9.90 14.29
N LEU A 150 -0.24 -8.68 14.62
CA LEU A 150 -1.65 -8.36 14.87
C LEU A 150 -2.40 -7.93 13.60
N LEU A 151 -1.72 -7.85 12.46
CA LEU A 151 -2.30 -7.38 11.19
C LEU A 151 -2.17 -8.44 10.11
N TRP A 152 -1.02 -9.11 10.03
CA TRP A 152 -0.80 -10.24 9.14
C TRP A 152 -1.02 -11.56 9.88
N PRO A 153 -2.05 -12.34 9.53
CA PRO A 153 -2.16 -13.70 10.00
C PRO A 153 -0.99 -14.53 9.42
N PRO A 154 -0.55 -15.60 10.10
CA PRO A 154 0.54 -16.46 9.61
C PRO A 154 0.30 -17.02 8.21
N ASP A 155 -0.97 -17.35 7.91
CA ASP A 155 -1.43 -17.84 6.61
C ASP A 155 -2.48 -16.86 6.05
N PRO A 156 -2.06 -15.80 5.33
CA PRO A 156 -3.01 -14.89 4.69
C PRO A 156 -3.86 -15.63 3.65
N PRO A 157 -5.11 -15.16 3.42
CA PRO A 157 -6.03 -15.82 2.51
C PRO A 157 -5.44 -15.85 1.09
N ARG A 158 -5.54 -17.01 0.44
CA ARG A 158 -5.19 -17.12 -0.97
C ARG A 158 -6.31 -16.50 -1.81
N HIS A 159 -6.02 -15.38 -2.44
CA HIS A 159 -6.96 -14.73 -3.35
C HIS A 159 -7.26 -15.64 -4.56
N SER A 160 -8.54 -15.69 -4.96
CA SER A 160 -9.01 -16.54 -6.06
C SER A 160 -8.41 -16.15 -7.41
N ASN A 161 -7.96 -14.89 -7.54
CA ASN A 161 -7.27 -14.40 -8.74
C ASN A 161 -5.76 -14.71 -8.76
N GLY A 162 -5.22 -15.35 -7.72
CA GLY A 162 -3.82 -15.73 -7.64
C GLY A 162 -2.84 -14.58 -7.35
N ALA A 163 -3.33 -13.37 -7.05
CA ALA A 163 -2.46 -12.26 -6.67
C ALA A 163 -1.70 -12.57 -5.37
N LEU A 164 -0.39 -12.31 -5.37
CA LEU A 164 0.52 -12.65 -4.27
C LEU A 164 1.11 -11.43 -3.55
N GLY A 165 0.96 -10.24 -4.12
CA GLY A 165 1.57 -9.00 -3.62
C GLY A 165 1.62 -7.90 -4.67
N LEU A 166 2.12 -6.75 -4.27
CA LEU A 166 2.37 -5.60 -5.13
C LEU A 166 3.74 -5.72 -5.84
N ALA A 167 3.72 -5.91 -7.16
CA ALA A 167 4.96 -6.04 -7.94
C ALA A 167 5.57 -4.69 -8.35
N ALA A 168 4.73 -3.71 -8.69
CA ALA A 168 5.17 -2.41 -9.18
C ALA A 168 4.07 -1.35 -9.00
N LEU A 169 4.49 -0.09 -8.99
CA LEU A 169 3.62 1.08 -9.03
C LEU A 169 3.96 1.89 -10.27
N TYR A 170 2.95 2.21 -11.07
CA TYR A 170 3.11 2.98 -12.29
C TYR A 170 2.45 4.34 -12.12
N LEU A 171 3.25 5.39 -12.24
CA LEU A 171 2.76 6.76 -12.30
C LEU A 171 2.64 7.17 -13.77
N ILE A 172 1.42 7.45 -14.22
CA ILE A 172 1.14 7.86 -15.59
C ILE A 172 1.13 9.38 -15.65
N VAL A 173 2.00 9.95 -16.46
CA VAL A 173 2.18 11.40 -16.57
C VAL A 173 2.28 11.81 -18.05
N PRO A 174 1.95 13.07 -18.40
CA PRO A 174 2.26 13.59 -19.72
C PRO A 174 3.74 13.43 -20.04
N GLU A 175 4.07 13.06 -21.28
CA GLU A 175 5.46 12.85 -21.72
C GLU A 175 6.40 14.02 -21.38
N PRO A 176 6.00 15.30 -21.52
CA PRO A 176 6.89 16.42 -21.22
C PRO A 176 7.31 16.49 -19.74
N ASP A 177 6.50 15.93 -18.84
CA ASP A 177 6.74 15.95 -17.39
C ASP A 177 7.51 14.71 -16.91
N ALA A 178 7.58 13.65 -17.73
CA ALA A 178 8.05 12.33 -17.33
C ALA A 178 9.47 12.35 -16.75
N GLU A 179 10.40 13.04 -17.41
CA GLU A 179 11.79 13.09 -16.97
C GLU A 179 11.95 13.88 -15.64
N GLY A 180 11.21 14.99 -15.50
CA GLY A 180 11.21 15.80 -14.29
C GLY A 180 10.65 15.05 -13.09
N ILE A 181 9.53 14.37 -13.29
CA ILE A 181 8.87 13.56 -12.26
C ILE A 181 9.74 12.35 -11.88
N ALA A 182 10.34 11.67 -12.86
CA ALA A 182 11.26 10.56 -12.61
C ALA A 182 12.47 11.00 -11.77
N ARG A 183 13.07 12.17 -12.05
CA ARG A 183 14.16 12.73 -11.22
C ARG A 183 13.70 13.03 -9.79
N THR A 184 12.49 13.56 -9.61
CA THR A 184 11.92 13.83 -8.28
C THR A 184 11.80 12.55 -7.47
N TYR A 185 11.20 11.50 -8.04
CA TYR A 185 11.07 10.21 -7.36
C TYR A 185 12.42 9.51 -7.16
N HIS A 186 13.37 9.63 -8.09
CA HIS A 186 14.71 9.10 -7.89
C HIS A 186 15.39 9.73 -6.67
N ARG A 187 15.36 11.07 -6.55
CA ARG A 187 15.91 11.77 -5.38
C ARG A 187 15.23 11.36 -4.07
N LEU A 188 13.90 11.15 -4.10
CA LEU A 188 13.14 10.73 -2.92
C LEU A 188 13.49 9.29 -2.48
N LEU A 189 13.60 8.36 -3.44
CA LEU A 189 13.73 6.92 -3.15
C LEU A 189 15.18 6.44 -3.06
N GLN A 190 16.13 7.12 -3.69
CA GLN A 190 17.55 6.73 -3.69
C GLN A 190 18.13 6.62 -2.27
N PRO A 191 17.90 7.56 -1.33
CA PRO A 191 18.42 7.44 0.04
C PRO A 191 17.88 6.21 0.77
N LEU A 192 16.65 5.79 0.44
CA LEU A 192 16.02 4.60 1.01
C LEU A 192 16.59 3.30 0.44
N GLN A 193 17.06 3.32 -0.82
CA GLN A 193 17.69 2.19 -1.50
C GLN A 193 19.17 2.03 -1.15
N ALA A 194 19.94 3.12 -1.04
CA ALA A 194 21.39 3.07 -0.76
C ALA A 194 21.72 2.49 0.63
N ALA A 195 20.77 2.58 1.58
CA ALA A 195 20.87 1.96 2.88
C ALA A 195 20.62 0.43 2.87
N GLN A 196 20.26 -0.17 1.72
CA GLN A 196 19.87 -1.59 1.59
C GLN A 196 21.02 -2.58 1.33
N GLY A 197 22.29 -2.16 1.35
CA GLY A 197 23.49 -3.00 1.13
C GLY A 197 23.25 -4.46 0.71
N SER A 198 23.19 -4.73 -0.60
CA SER A 198 23.25 -6.08 -1.19
C SER A 198 22.28 -7.14 -0.60
N ALA A 199 21.03 -6.79 -0.29
CA ALA A 199 19.99 -7.80 -0.12
C ALA A 199 19.36 -8.11 -1.49
N ASP A 200 19.60 -9.32 -2.01
CA ASP A 200 19.01 -9.85 -3.24
C ASP A 200 17.50 -9.59 -3.28
N HIS A 201 17.03 -8.86 -4.28
CA HIS A 201 15.61 -8.87 -4.62
C HIS A 201 15.25 -10.31 -5.01
N PRO A 202 14.23 -10.95 -4.40
CA PRO A 202 13.73 -12.20 -4.94
C PRO A 202 13.24 -11.93 -6.37
N GLN A 203 13.91 -12.54 -7.34
CA GLN A 203 13.46 -12.54 -8.73
C GLN A 203 12.02 -13.05 -8.76
N PRO A 204 11.12 -12.40 -9.53
CA PRO A 204 9.80 -12.96 -9.74
C PRO A 204 9.95 -14.38 -10.29
N PRO A 205 9.11 -15.34 -9.86
CA PRO A 205 9.17 -16.69 -10.39
C PRO A 205 9.02 -16.65 -11.92
N PRO A 206 9.76 -17.50 -12.66
CA PRO A 206 9.66 -17.52 -14.11
C PRO A 206 8.21 -17.74 -14.53
N ALA A 207 7.79 -17.06 -15.60
CA ALA A 207 6.45 -17.21 -16.15
C ALA A 207 6.13 -18.71 -16.37
N PRO A 208 4.91 -19.17 -16.03
CA PRO A 208 4.53 -20.56 -16.28
C PRO A 208 4.69 -20.86 -17.76
N ALA A 209 5.23 -22.05 -18.06
CA ALA A 209 5.40 -22.51 -19.43
C ALA A 209 4.05 -22.46 -20.16
N PRO A 210 4.02 -22.04 -21.44
CA PRO A 210 2.79 -22.08 -22.23
C PRO A 210 2.20 -23.49 -22.20
N ALA A 211 0.88 -23.57 -22.04
CA ALA A 211 0.17 -24.84 -22.07
C ALA A 211 0.54 -25.59 -23.37
N PRO A 212 0.74 -26.92 -23.31
CA PRO A 212 1.02 -27.69 -24.51
C PRO A 212 -0.10 -27.49 -25.52
N ASP A 213 0.29 -27.17 -26.74
CA ASP A 213 -0.60 -26.98 -27.87
C ASP A 213 -1.49 -28.23 -28.00
N THR A 214 -2.78 -28.09 -27.67
CA THR A 214 -3.75 -29.17 -27.82
C THR A 214 -3.87 -29.47 -29.30
N ALA A 215 -3.30 -30.60 -29.72
CA ALA A 215 -3.40 -31.08 -31.08
C ALA A 215 -4.88 -31.11 -31.54
N PRO A 216 -5.17 -30.75 -32.81
CA PRO A 216 -6.54 -30.71 -33.31
C PRO A 216 -7.16 -32.12 -33.24
N HIS A 217 -8.40 -32.17 -32.74
CA HIS A 217 -9.21 -33.38 -32.74
C HIS A 217 -9.33 -33.95 -34.17
N PRO A 218 -9.17 -35.27 -34.37
CA PRO A 218 -9.44 -35.88 -35.66
C PRO A 218 -10.94 -35.76 -35.98
N PRO A 219 -11.31 -35.65 -37.28
CA PRO A 219 -12.70 -35.55 -37.69
C PRO A 219 -13.45 -36.83 -37.34
N SER A 220 -14.67 -36.68 -36.86
CA SER A 220 -15.60 -37.77 -36.58
C SER A 220 -16.04 -38.45 -37.88
N GLU A 221 -16.02 -39.79 -37.90
CA GLU A 221 -16.67 -40.61 -38.93
C GLU A 221 -18.19 -40.63 -38.77
#